data_AF-A0A093XRB3-F1
#
_entry.id   AF-A0A093XRB3-F1
#
_cell.length_a   1.000
_cell.length_b   1.000
_cell.length_c   1.000
_cell.angle_alpha   90.00
_cell.angle_beta   90.00
_cell.angle_gamma   90.00
#
_symmetry.space_group_name_H-M   'P 1'
#
loop_
_entity.id
_entity.type
_entity.pdbx_description
1 polymer ?
#
loop_
_entity_poly.entity_id
_entity_poly.type
_entity_poly.pdbx_seq_one_letter_code
_entity_poly.pdbx_strand_id
1 'polypeptide(L)'
;MSGIPDNFPMSLRPWPTKESNGSALPTLISRINAERGQFRNLTEEDLLEEIAKGESEAAADNDEMSTEDEIEAAPDRQKEVMDAKAEMLAQLEQAHHASMIALDFVALLLSKDQPVQAGLSISDGLRQVVSLGTLGADRVKDTRLTEPRKKDIAAVGKGWKIQSFNTSVESILNAASRLETEIAAETKYWEAILAVDEKGWKTCKLPQEQHTLGVRFGFFDAAPAFSNRSLAALRRQPDGTAYLDHGA
;
A
#
# COMPACT_ATOMS: atom_id res chain seq x y z
N MET A 1 0.69 -42.83 16.75
CA MET A 1 2.00 -42.15 16.81
C MET A 1 2.05 -41.45 18.15
N SER A 2 2.66 -42.10 19.13
CA SER A 2 2.77 -41.63 20.51
C SER A 2 3.93 -40.64 20.62
N GLY A 3 3.68 -39.53 21.30
CA GLY A 3 4.60 -38.40 21.46
C GLY A 3 5.94 -38.77 22.07
N ILE A 4 6.93 -37.94 21.75
CA ILE A 4 8.28 -37.97 22.33
C ILE A 4 8.11 -37.68 23.84
N PRO A 5 8.58 -38.57 24.74
CA PRO A 5 8.50 -38.33 26.17
C PRO A 5 9.45 -37.21 26.60
N ASP A 6 8.93 -36.30 27.43
CA ASP A 6 9.55 -35.08 27.96
C ASP A 6 10.73 -35.28 28.93
N ASN A 7 11.36 -36.46 28.93
CA ASN A 7 12.39 -36.78 29.91
C ASN A 7 13.65 -37.35 29.24
N PHE A 8 14.36 -36.48 28.52
CA PHE A 8 15.76 -36.72 28.21
C PHE A 8 16.58 -36.60 29.51
N PRO A 9 17.48 -37.55 29.80
CA PRO A 9 18.33 -37.48 30.99
C PRO A 9 19.17 -36.19 30.96
N MET A 10 19.30 -35.53 32.11
CA MET A 10 20.03 -34.25 32.31
C MET A 10 21.44 -34.21 31.71
N SER A 11 22.03 -35.36 31.37
CA SER A 11 23.37 -35.51 30.77
C SER A 11 23.48 -35.05 29.31
N LEU A 12 22.36 -34.75 28.62
CA LEU A 12 22.36 -34.27 27.23
C LEU A 12 21.93 -32.81 27.06
N ARG A 13 21.75 -32.05 28.16
CA ARG A 13 21.54 -30.60 28.06
C ARG A 13 22.89 -29.92 27.77
N PRO A 14 22.99 -29.01 26.79
CA PRO A 14 24.17 -28.18 26.63
C PRO A 14 24.45 -27.46 27.95
N TRP A 15 25.74 -27.34 28.32
CA TRP A 15 26.13 -26.59 29.50
C TRP A 15 25.56 -25.17 29.41
N PRO A 16 24.93 -24.62 30.47
CA PRO A 16 24.38 -23.29 30.42
C PRO A 16 25.52 -22.32 30.11
N THR A 17 25.61 -21.90 28.85
CA THR A 17 26.42 -20.76 28.46
C THR A 17 25.74 -19.57 29.10
N LYS A 18 26.51 -18.79 29.86
CA LYS A 18 26.03 -17.53 30.40
C LYS A 18 25.74 -16.65 29.19
N GLU A 19 24.50 -16.69 28.70
CA GLU A 19 23.99 -15.73 27.72
C GLU A 19 24.42 -14.36 28.22
N SER A 20 25.11 -13.59 27.38
CA SER A 20 25.42 -12.21 27.73
C SER A 20 24.08 -11.50 27.84
N ASN A 21 23.58 -11.37 29.07
CA ASN A 21 22.32 -10.73 29.43
C ASN A 21 22.37 -9.25 29.09
N GLY A 22 22.16 -8.98 27.82
CA GLY A 22 22.13 -7.67 27.22
C GLY A 22 21.66 -7.88 25.80
N SER A 23 20.37 -8.22 25.64
CA SER A 23 19.71 -7.96 24.37
C SER A 23 20.06 -6.53 23.98
N ALA A 24 20.69 -6.37 22.82
CA ALA A 24 21.17 -5.07 22.38
C ALA A 24 20.00 -4.08 22.44
N LEU A 25 20.20 -2.88 22.99
CA LEU A 25 19.13 -1.88 23.13
C LEU A 25 18.26 -1.73 21.86
N PRO A 26 18.79 -1.78 20.61
CA PRO A 26 17.97 -1.78 19.41
C PRO A 26 16.93 -2.92 19.33
N THR A 27 17.27 -4.13 19.79
CA THR A 27 16.33 -5.27 19.78
C THR A 27 15.28 -5.17 20.88
N LEU A 28 15.64 -4.59 22.03
CA LEU A 28 14.68 -4.26 23.08
C LEU A 28 13.72 -3.16 22.61
N ILE A 29 14.24 -2.11 21.98
CA ILE A 29 13.44 -1.01 21.44
C ILE A 29 12.49 -1.51 20.35
N SER A 30 12.95 -2.37 19.44
CA SER A 30 12.07 -2.94 18.41
C SER A 30 10.99 -3.83 19.02
N ARG A 31 11.33 -4.60 20.06
CA ARG A 31 10.38 -5.46 20.76
C ARG A 31 9.31 -4.64 21.49
N ILE A 32 9.72 -3.64 22.27
CA ILE A 32 8.79 -2.76 22.99
C ILE A 32 7.89 -2.01 22.00
N ASN A 33 8.44 -1.55 20.88
CA ASN A 33 7.65 -0.89 19.84
C ASN A 33 6.63 -1.84 19.18
N ALA A 34 6.94 -3.13 19.06
CA ALA A 34 6.03 -4.13 18.50
C ALA A 34 4.94 -4.52 19.51
N GLU A 35 5.30 -4.71 20.78
CA GLU A 35 4.37 -5.14 21.83
C GLU A 35 3.44 -4.00 22.30
N ARG A 36 3.94 -2.76 22.38
CA ARG A 36 3.22 -1.64 23.01
C ARG A 36 3.10 -0.38 22.16
N GLY A 37 3.60 -0.41 20.92
CA GLY A 37 3.58 0.75 20.05
C GLY A 37 4.52 1.87 20.49
N GLN A 38 4.05 3.12 20.49
CA GLN A 38 4.92 4.29 20.67
C GLN A 38 5.23 4.58 22.16
N PHE A 39 6.52 4.77 22.49
CA PHE A 39 6.99 5.10 23.86
C PHE A 39 6.32 6.30 24.53
N ARG A 40 5.68 7.20 23.77
CA ARG A 40 5.05 8.41 24.31
C ARG A 40 3.84 8.11 25.19
N ASN A 41 3.22 6.94 25.01
CA ASN A 41 2.03 6.54 25.75
C ASN A 41 2.39 5.65 26.95
N LEU A 42 3.67 5.34 27.16
CA LEU A 42 4.13 4.49 28.27
C LEU A 42 4.45 5.36 29.48
N THR A 43 3.64 5.26 30.52
CA THR A 43 3.93 5.87 31.83
C THR A 43 4.44 4.83 32.81
N GLU A 44 5.25 5.26 33.79
CA GLU A 44 5.79 4.36 34.82
C GLU A 44 4.67 3.79 35.70
N GLU A 45 3.64 4.60 35.96
CA GLU A 45 2.48 4.23 36.77
C GLU A 45 1.70 3.07 36.13
N ASP A 46 1.40 3.16 34.83
CA ASP A 46 0.70 2.09 34.09
C ASP A 46 1.50 0.77 34.09
N LEU A 47 2.83 0.84 33.98
CA LEU A 47 3.69 -0.35 33.97
C LEU A 47 3.75 -1.03 35.34
N LEU A 48 3.79 -0.25 36.43
CA LEU A 48 3.77 -0.79 37.78
C LEU A 48 2.43 -1.47 38.10
N GLU A 49 1.32 -0.89 37.64
CA GLU A 49 -0.01 -1.50 37.78
C GLU A 49 -0.11 -2.81 37.01
N GLU A 50 0.46 -2.90 35.82
CA GLU A 50 0.47 -4.13 35.03
C GLU A 50 1.36 -5.21 35.64
N ILE A 51 2.54 -4.87 36.15
CA ILE A 51 3.40 -5.83 36.87
C ILE A 51 2.66 -6.38 38.08
N ALA A 52 1.96 -5.53 38.85
CA ALA A 52 1.17 -5.96 39.99
C ALA A 52 -0.01 -6.87 39.59
N LYS A 53 -0.65 -6.63 38.44
CA LYS A 53 -1.70 -7.50 37.88
C LYS A 53 -1.13 -8.85 37.42
N GLY A 54 -0.02 -8.84 36.70
CA GLY A 54 0.66 -10.06 36.22
C GLY A 54 1.22 -10.93 37.35
N GLU A 55 1.71 -10.31 38.44
CA GLU A 55 2.14 -11.04 39.64
C GLU A 55 0.97 -11.69 40.38
N SER A 56 -0.23 -11.09 40.31
CA SER A 56 -1.46 -11.67 40.87
C SER A 56 -2.05 -12.77 39.98
N GLU A 57 -1.92 -12.67 38.65
CA GLU A 57 -2.40 -13.67 37.69
C GLU A 57 -1.49 -14.91 37.62
N ALA A 58 -0.17 -14.75 37.82
CA ALA A 58 0.77 -15.89 37.87
C ALA A 58 0.53 -16.85 39.06
N ALA A 59 -0.29 -16.46 40.04
CA ALA A 59 -0.71 -17.31 41.16
C ALA A 59 -2.02 -18.08 40.91
N ALA A 60 -2.71 -17.81 39.80
CA ALA A 60 -3.99 -18.40 39.42
C ALA A 60 -3.94 -18.94 37.98
N ASP A 61 -3.13 -19.97 37.76
CA ASP A 61 -2.97 -20.59 36.45
C ASP A 61 -4.14 -21.57 36.19
N ASN A 62 -5.20 -21.12 35.49
CA ASN A 62 -5.74 -21.79 34.30
C ASN A 62 -6.96 -21.05 33.74
N ASP A 63 -6.97 -20.97 32.41
CA ASP A 63 -8.12 -20.73 31.55
C ASP A 63 -8.59 -19.27 31.45
N GLU A 64 -7.95 -18.52 30.55
CA GLU A 64 -8.65 -17.80 29.49
C GLU A 64 -7.62 -17.30 28.45
N MET A 65 -7.62 -17.94 27.27
CA MET A 65 -6.99 -17.40 26.08
C MET A 65 -7.77 -16.13 25.69
N SER A 66 -7.40 -15.02 26.30
CA SER A 66 -7.87 -13.70 25.87
C SER A 66 -7.34 -13.49 24.47
N THR A 67 -8.27 -13.55 23.52
CA THR A 67 -8.00 -13.19 22.13
C THR A 67 -7.59 -11.73 22.17
N GLU A 68 -6.30 -11.48 21.97
CA GLU A 68 -5.80 -10.14 21.69
C GLU A 68 -6.56 -9.67 20.46
N ASP A 69 -7.61 -8.88 20.69
CA ASP A 69 -8.17 -8.01 19.68
C ASP A 69 -6.99 -7.16 19.23
N GLU A 70 -6.43 -7.51 18.06
CA GLU A 70 -5.64 -6.62 17.24
C GLU A 70 -6.46 -5.34 17.13
N ILE A 71 -6.16 -4.38 17.98
CA ILE A 71 -6.45 -2.98 17.72
C ILE A 71 -5.62 -2.70 16.48
N GLU A 72 -6.21 -2.97 15.31
CA GLU A 72 -5.73 -2.51 14.02
C GLU A 72 -5.69 -0.99 14.15
N ALA A 73 -4.56 -0.50 14.66
CA ALA A 73 -4.23 0.90 14.67
C ALA A 73 -4.38 1.33 13.21
N ALA A 74 -5.40 2.16 12.95
CA ALA A 74 -5.82 2.57 11.62
C ALA A 74 -4.58 2.71 10.74
N PRO A 75 -4.46 1.89 9.68
CA PRO A 75 -3.21 1.76 8.96
C PRO A 75 -2.80 3.15 8.52
N ASP A 76 -1.59 3.52 8.89
CA ASP A 76 -1.03 4.82 8.58
C ASP A 76 -1.05 4.92 7.05
N ARG A 77 -2.00 5.66 6.48
CA ARG A 77 -2.27 5.71 5.04
C ARG A 77 -1.01 6.03 4.24
N GLN A 78 -0.05 6.72 4.87
CA GLN A 78 1.27 6.95 4.29
C GLN A 78 2.07 5.66 4.11
N LYS A 79 2.08 4.76 5.10
CA LYS A 79 2.74 3.45 5.01
C LYS A 79 2.10 2.59 3.93
N GLU A 80 0.77 2.47 3.89
CA GLU A 80 0.08 1.72 2.83
C GLU A 80 0.44 2.23 1.43
N VAL A 81 0.48 3.55 1.24
CA VAL A 81 0.85 4.16 -0.04
C VAL A 81 2.31 3.88 -0.39
N MET A 82 3.20 3.91 0.60
CA MET A 82 4.62 3.60 0.39
C MET A 82 4.84 2.11 0.09
N ASP A 83 4.11 1.23 0.74
CA ASP A 83 4.15 -0.22 0.51
C ASP A 83 3.60 -0.55 -0.89
N ALA A 84 2.43 -0.02 -1.25
CA ALA A 84 1.87 -0.18 -2.59
C ALA A 84 2.80 0.37 -3.69
N LYS A 85 3.51 1.46 -3.41
CA LYS A 85 4.53 2.00 -4.32
C LYS A 85 5.73 1.06 -4.45
N ALA A 86 6.20 0.47 -3.35
CA ALA A 86 7.31 -0.48 -3.37
C ALA A 86 6.95 -1.74 -4.17
N GLU A 87 5.75 -2.28 -3.96
CA GLU A 87 5.25 -3.42 -4.72
C GLU A 87 5.15 -3.13 -6.23
N MET A 88 4.60 -1.96 -6.59
CA MET A 88 4.51 -1.53 -7.99
C MET A 88 5.90 -1.44 -8.65
N LEU A 89 6.88 -0.87 -7.94
CA LEU A 89 8.25 -0.77 -8.44
C LEU A 89 8.90 -2.14 -8.63
N ALA A 90 8.68 -3.08 -7.70
CA ALA A 90 9.20 -4.45 -7.82
C ALA A 90 8.61 -5.18 -9.03
N GLN A 91 7.31 -5.06 -9.26
CA GLN A 91 6.64 -5.65 -10.43
C GLN A 91 7.13 -5.02 -11.74
N LEU A 92 7.30 -3.69 -11.76
CA LEU A 92 7.82 -2.97 -12.91
C LEU A 92 9.26 -3.39 -13.24
N GLU A 93 10.12 -3.53 -12.23
CA GLU A 93 11.50 -3.98 -12.39
C GLU A 93 11.55 -5.40 -12.97
N GLN A 94 10.72 -6.32 -12.47
CA GLN A 94 10.62 -7.67 -13.00
C GLN A 94 10.19 -7.67 -14.47
N ALA A 95 9.15 -6.90 -14.82
CA ALA A 95 8.67 -6.79 -16.19
C ALA A 95 9.72 -6.15 -17.11
N HIS A 96 10.41 -5.12 -16.63
CA HIS A 96 11.50 -4.47 -17.34
C HIS A 96 12.64 -5.45 -17.61
N HIS A 97 13.08 -6.21 -16.61
CA HIS A 97 14.13 -7.20 -16.77
C HIS A 97 13.75 -8.29 -17.79
N ALA A 98 12.52 -8.81 -17.73
CA ALA A 98 12.03 -9.77 -18.72
C ALA A 98 11.99 -9.19 -20.14
N SER A 99 11.62 -7.91 -20.28
CA SER A 99 11.63 -7.22 -21.57
C SER A 99 13.05 -7.01 -22.12
N MET A 100 14.02 -6.71 -21.25
CA MET A 100 15.44 -6.56 -21.64
C MET A 100 16.03 -7.89 -22.11
N ILE A 101 15.73 -9.00 -21.43
CA ILE A 101 16.14 -10.34 -21.88
C ILE A 101 15.53 -10.65 -23.26
N ALA A 102 14.25 -10.34 -23.46
CA ALA A 102 13.59 -10.55 -24.76
C ALA A 102 14.21 -9.68 -25.86
N LEU A 103 14.55 -8.43 -25.55
CA LEU A 103 15.24 -7.52 -26.46
C LEU A 103 16.62 -8.07 -26.85
N ASP A 104 17.42 -8.49 -25.88
CA ASP A 104 18.73 -9.11 -26.09
C ASP A 104 18.62 -10.38 -26.96
N PHE A 105 17.61 -11.21 -26.70
CA PHE A 105 17.35 -12.42 -27.49
C PHE A 105 17.05 -12.11 -28.97
N VAL A 106 16.13 -11.17 -29.22
CA VAL A 106 15.77 -10.76 -30.59
C VAL A 106 16.95 -10.07 -31.28
N ALA A 107 17.70 -9.23 -30.57
CA ALA A 107 18.86 -8.54 -31.11
C ALA A 107 19.97 -9.53 -31.46
N LEU A 108 20.23 -10.55 -30.65
CA LEU A 108 21.17 -11.63 -30.99
C LEU A 108 20.74 -12.40 -32.25
N LEU A 109 19.44 -12.67 -32.40
CA LEU A 109 18.92 -13.32 -33.61
C LEU A 109 19.10 -12.45 -34.86
N LEU A 110 18.85 -11.15 -34.74
CA LEU A 110 18.97 -10.18 -35.84
C LEU A 110 20.43 -9.83 -36.17
N SER A 111 21.35 -10.00 -35.22
CA SER A 111 22.77 -9.69 -35.39
C SER A 111 23.48 -10.50 -36.47
N LYS A 112 22.89 -11.63 -36.89
CA LYS A 112 23.37 -12.43 -38.04
C LYS A 112 23.32 -11.63 -39.35
N ASP A 113 22.22 -10.91 -39.58
CA ASP A 113 21.95 -10.23 -40.85
C ASP A 113 22.22 -8.72 -40.76
N GLN A 114 22.01 -8.11 -39.59
CA GLN A 114 22.22 -6.67 -39.36
C GLN A 114 23.03 -6.42 -38.07
N PRO A 115 24.35 -6.67 -38.09
CA PRO A 115 25.19 -6.60 -36.89
C PRO A 115 25.30 -5.18 -36.30
N VAL A 116 25.26 -4.13 -37.14
CA VAL A 116 25.40 -2.74 -36.69
C VAL A 116 24.20 -2.29 -35.86
N GLN A 117 22.98 -2.60 -36.32
CA GLN A 117 21.74 -2.21 -35.62
C GLN A 117 21.50 -3.06 -34.38
N ALA A 118 21.72 -4.37 -34.49
CA ALA A 118 21.62 -5.28 -33.35
C ALA A 118 22.64 -4.95 -32.25
N GLY A 119 23.87 -4.58 -32.62
CA GLY A 119 24.92 -4.23 -31.67
C GLY A 119 24.63 -2.99 -30.82
N LEU A 120 23.69 -2.13 -31.22
CA LEU A 120 23.22 -0.99 -30.42
C LEU A 120 22.14 -1.36 -29.41
N SER A 121 21.43 -2.47 -29.65
CA SER A 121 20.31 -2.90 -28.81
C SER A 121 20.68 -3.99 -27.80
N ILE A 122 21.80 -4.69 -28.03
CA ILE A 122 22.33 -5.72 -27.14
C ILE A 122 22.99 -5.07 -25.90
N SER A 123 22.71 -5.61 -24.73
CA SER A 123 23.37 -5.21 -23.49
C SER A 123 24.89 -5.46 -23.52
N ASP A 124 25.67 -4.52 -22.99
CA ASP A 124 27.15 -4.61 -23.00
C ASP A 124 27.67 -5.85 -22.25
N GLY A 125 26.99 -6.26 -21.18
CA GLY A 125 27.33 -7.48 -20.43
C GLY A 125 27.21 -8.74 -21.30
N LEU A 126 26.16 -8.84 -22.12
CA LEU A 126 25.98 -9.98 -23.02
C LEU A 126 26.96 -9.94 -24.19
N ARG A 127 27.23 -8.75 -24.73
CA ARG A 127 28.17 -8.53 -25.84
C ARG A 127 29.59 -8.98 -25.53
N GLN A 128 30.01 -8.91 -24.26
CA GLN A 128 31.34 -9.37 -23.83
C GLN A 128 31.45 -10.90 -23.76
N VAL A 129 30.33 -11.59 -23.50
CA VAL A 129 30.31 -13.04 -23.30
C VAL A 129 30.00 -13.79 -24.60
N VAL A 130 29.18 -13.21 -25.46
CA VAL A 130 28.63 -13.86 -26.66
C VAL A 130 28.92 -13.01 -27.89
N SER A 131 29.46 -13.65 -28.93
CA SER A 131 29.67 -12.98 -30.22
C SER A 131 28.35 -12.77 -30.97
N LEU A 132 28.35 -11.76 -31.86
CA LEU A 132 27.24 -11.49 -32.76
C LEU A 132 27.04 -12.67 -33.73
N GLY A 133 25.80 -12.96 -34.09
CA GLY A 133 25.41 -13.99 -35.06
C GLY A 133 25.33 -15.42 -34.49
N THR A 134 25.25 -15.57 -33.17
CA THR A 134 25.20 -16.88 -32.49
C THR A 134 23.87 -17.60 -32.60
N LEU A 135 22.77 -16.86 -32.76
CA LEU A 135 21.43 -17.43 -32.95
C LEU A 135 21.04 -17.43 -34.43
N GLY A 136 20.26 -18.44 -34.83
CA GLY A 136 19.67 -18.56 -36.15
C GLY A 136 18.24 -19.09 -36.06
N ALA A 137 17.40 -18.70 -37.01
CA ALA A 137 16.05 -19.22 -37.15
C ALA A 137 16.01 -20.22 -38.32
N ASP A 138 15.36 -21.36 -38.11
CA ASP A 138 15.11 -22.34 -39.16
C ASP A 138 13.62 -22.72 -39.20
N ARG A 139 13.14 -23.05 -40.40
CA ARG A 139 11.73 -23.38 -40.64
C ARG A 139 11.45 -24.82 -40.25
N VAL A 140 10.87 -25.00 -39.08
CA VAL A 140 10.38 -26.31 -38.62
C VAL A 140 8.98 -26.56 -39.21
N LYS A 141 8.79 -27.72 -39.86
CA LYS A 141 7.54 -28.07 -40.59
C LYS A 141 6.33 -28.33 -39.69
N ASP A 142 6.56 -28.87 -38.50
CA ASP A 142 5.50 -29.19 -37.55
C ASP A 142 5.67 -28.37 -36.26
N THR A 143 4.65 -27.57 -35.93
CA THR A 143 4.52 -27.07 -34.57
C THR A 143 4.37 -28.27 -33.65
N ARG A 144 5.20 -28.38 -32.59
CA ARG A 144 5.07 -29.42 -31.54
C ARG A 144 3.74 -29.37 -30.76
N LEU A 145 2.79 -28.56 -31.20
CA LEU A 145 1.49 -28.36 -30.59
C LEU A 145 0.50 -29.39 -31.13
N THR A 146 0.23 -30.42 -30.32
CA THR A 146 -0.85 -31.37 -30.58
C THR A 146 -2.21 -30.65 -30.60
N GLU A 147 -3.13 -31.08 -31.47
CA GLU A 147 -4.51 -30.55 -31.54
C GLU A 147 -5.24 -30.42 -30.19
N PRO A 148 -5.18 -31.39 -29.24
CA PRO A 148 -5.75 -31.20 -27.90
C PRO A 148 -5.15 -29.99 -27.17
N ARG A 149 -3.82 -29.80 -27.22
CA ARG A 149 -3.16 -28.68 -26.57
C ARG A 149 -3.56 -27.32 -27.15
N LYS A 150 -3.85 -27.25 -28.46
CA LYS A 150 -4.38 -26.03 -29.09
C LYS A 150 -5.78 -25.71 -28.56
N LYS A 151 -6.64 -26.71 -28.38
CA LYS A 151 -7.98 -26.54 -27.79
C LYS A 151 -7.89 -26.07 -26.35
N ASP A 152 -6.96 -26.62 -25.57
CA ASP A 152 -6.75 -26.22 -24.18
C ASP A 152 -6.29 -24.76 -24.08
N ILE A 153 -5.30 -24.35 -24.88
CA ILE A 153 -4.84 -22.95 -24.95
C ILE A 153 -6.00 -22.02 -25.34
N ALA A 154 -6.82 -22.42 -26.32
CA ALA A 154 -7.98 -21.63 -26.72
C ALA A 154 -9.04 -21.54 -25.62
N ALA A 155 -9.25 -22.61 -24.84
CA ALA A 155 -10.16 -22.61 -23.70
C ALA A 155 -9.65 -21.70 -22.58
N VAL A 156 -8.36 -21.77 -22.24
CA VAL A 156 -7.72 -20.88 -21.25
C VAL A 156 -7.83 -19.41 -21.70
N GLY A 157 -7.53 -19.12 -22.96
CA GLY A 157 -7.64 -17.77 -23.52
C GLY A 157 -9.08 -17.23 -23.49
N LYS A 158 -10.08 -18.08 -23.67
CA LYS A 158 -11.50 -17.70 -23.47
C LYS A 158 -11.80 -17.43 -22.00
N GLY A 159 -11.32 -18.29 -21.09
CA GLY A 159 -11.48 -18.12 -19.65
C GLY A 159 -10.91 -16.79 -19.14
N TRP A 160 -9.69 -16.46 -19.54
CA TRP A 160 -9.05 -15.18 -19.19
C TRP A 160 -9.84 -13.97 -19.69
N LYS A 161 -10.39 -14.03 -20.91
CA LYS A 161 -11.24 -12.96 -21.44
C LYS A 161 -12.51 -12.77 -20.61
N ILE A 162 -13.20 -13.87 -20.28
CA ILE A 162 -14.42 -13.82 -19.46
C ILE A 162 -14.09 -13.24 -18.08
N GLN A 163 -13.00 -13.70 -17.45
CA GLN A 163 -12.55 -13.16 -16.17
C GLN A 163 -12.25 -11.67 -16.26
N SER A 164 -11.56 -11.20 -17.30
CA SER A 164 -11.27 -9.77 -17.49
C SER A 164 -12.51 -8.90 -17.69
N PHE A 165 -13.56 -9.44 -18.32
CA PHE A 165 -14.83 -8.74 -18.45
C PHE A 165 -15.54 -8.65 -17.11
N ASN A 166 -15.57 -9.74 -16.34
CA ASN A 166 -16.17 -9.74 -15.01
C ASN A 166 -15.47 -8.76 -14.08
N THR A 167 -14.14 -8.73 -14.05
CA THR A 167 -13.39 -7.77 -13.22
C THR A 167 -13.61 -6.32 -13.67
N SER A 168 -13.77 -6.08 -14.97
CA SER A 168 -14.10 -4.75 -15.49
C SER A 168 -15.52 -4.31 -15.12
N VAL A 169 -16.49 -5.23 -15.18
CA VAL A 169 -17.87 -4.93 -14.76
C VAL A 169 -17.91 -4.63 -13.26
N GLU A 170 -17.25 -5.46 -12.44
CA GLU A 170 -17.17 -5.25 -11.00
C GLU A 170 -16.49 -3.92 -10.65
N SER A 171 -15.38 -3.57 -11.32
CA SER A 171 -14.70 -2.30 -11.07
C SER A 171 -15.55 -1.08 -11.46
N ILE A 172 -16.31 -1.17 -12.55
CA ILE A 172 -17.26 -0.11 -12.95
C ILE A 172 -18.40 0.01 -11.94
N LEU A 173 -18.94 -1.10 -11.45
CA LEU A 173 -20.01 -1.08 -10.44
C LEU A 173 -19.52 -0.51 -9.10
N ASN A 174 -18.31 -0.89 -8.68
CA ASN A 174 -17.68 -0.34 -7.46
C ASN A 174 -17.34 1.15 -7.61
N ALA A 175 -16.92 1.59 -8.79
CA ALA A 175 -16.72 3.00 -9.07
C ALA A 175 -18.04 3.77 -9.09
N ALA A 176 -19.10 3.19 -9.66
CA ALA A 176 -20.43 3.81 -9.69
C ALA A 176 -21.01 3.98 -8.28
N SER A 177 -20.95 2.95 -7.44
CA SER A 177 -21.43 3.03 -6.05
C SER A 177 -20.64 4.04 -5.23
N ARG A 178 -19.32 4.11 -5.41
CA ARG A 178 -18.49 5.15 -4.79
C ARG A 178 -18.85 6.56 -5.28
N LEU A 179 -19.08 6.73 -6.58
CA LEU A 179 -19.47 8.04 -7.11
C LEU A 179 -20.86 8.45 -6.62
N GLU A 180 -21.78 7.51 -6.45
CA GLU A 180 -23.11 7.78 -5.89
C GLU A 180 -23.03 8.31 -4.45
N THR A 181 -22.19 7.70 -3.60
CA THR A 181 -21.99 8.19 -2.23
C THR A 181 -21.32 9.57 -2.20
N GLU A 182 -20.35 9.81 -3.10
CA GLU A 182 -19.70 11.12 -3.24
C GLU A 182 -20.67 12.19 -3.75
N ILE A 183 -21.53 11.87 -4.72
CA ILE A 183 -22.58 12.79 -5.21
C ILE A 183 -23.58 13.12 -4.10
N ALA A 184 -23.97 12.13 -3.29
CA ALA A 184 -24.83 12.36 -2.13
C ALA A 184 -24.18 13.26 -1.07
N ALA A 185 -22.86 13.18 -0.90
CA ALA A 185 -22.12 14.06 -0.01
C ALA A 185 -21.94 15.47 -0.60
N GLU A 186 -21.68 15.57 -1.91
CA GLU A 186 -21.56 16.87 -2.61
C GLU A 186 -22.87 17.62 -2.68
N THR A 187 -24.00 16.94 -2.93
CA THR A 187 -25.33 17.56 -2.94
C THR A 187 -25.63 18.24 -1.60
N LYS A 188 -25.40 17.56 -0.48
CA LYS A 188 -25.52 18.14 0.87
C LYS A 188 -24.59 19.34 1.08
N TYR A 189 -23.35 19.26 0.59
CA TYR A 189 -22.40 20.37 0.69
C TYR A 189 -22.85 21.60 -0.12
N TRP A 190 -23.33 21.40 -1.35
CA TRP A 190 -23.86 22.47 -2.18
C TRP A 190 -25.16 23.06 -1.63
N GLU A 191 -26.05 22.25 -1.06
CA GLU A 191 -27.22 22.73 -0.32
C GLU A 191 -26.82 23.65 0.85
N ALA A 192 -25.77 23.29 1.60
CA ALA A 192 -25.26 24.13 2.68
C ALA A 192 -24.69 25.47 2.17
N ILE A 193 -24.00 25.47 1.03
CA ILE A 193 -23.52 26.71 0.38
C ILE A 193 -24.69 27.59 -0.05
N LEU A 194 -25.72 27.01 -0.67
CA LEU A 194 -26.92 27.74 -1.07
C LEU A 194 -27.60 28.37 0.15
N ALA A 195 -27.74 27.63 1.25
CA ALA A 195 -28.30 28.15 2.49
C ALA A 195 -27.49 29.30 3.11
N VAL A 196 -26.18 29.37 2.85
CA VAL A 196 -25.31 30.47 3.28
C VAL A 196 -25.49 31.70 2.39
N ASP A 197 -25.61 31.51 1.07
CA ASP A 197 -25.85 32.59 0.11
C ASP A 197 -27.26 33.21 0.29
N GLU A 198 -28.29 32.38 0.55
CA GLU A 198 -29.65 32.83 0.88
C GLU A 198 -29.70 33.68 2.17
N LYS A 199 -28.81 33.40 3.13
CA LYS A 199 -28.65 34.20 4.35
C LYS A 199 -27.88 35.51 4.12
N GLY A 200 -27.42 35.76 2.89
CA GLY A 200 -26.77 37.01 2.47
C GLY A 200 -25.27 37.08 2.70
N TRP A 201 -24.60 35.94 2.97
CA TRP A 201 -23.14 35.90 3.14
C TRP A 201 -22.43 35.75 1.80
N LYS A 202 -21.39 36.54 1.55
CA LYS A 202 -20.65 36.46 0.28
C LYS A 202 -19.70 35.27 0.25
N THR A 203 -19.91 34.38 -0.72
CA THR A 203 -18.99 33.28 -1.03
C THR A 203 -17.90 33.71 -2.02
N CYS A 204 -16.66 33.26 -1.83
CA CYS A 204 -15.52 33.53 -2.71
C CYS A 204 -14.57 32.32 -2.80
N LYS A 205 -13.79 32.22 -3.88
CA LYS A 205 -12.77 31.18 -4.02
C LYS A 205 -11.55 31.52 -3.15
N LEU A 206 -11.00 30.53 -2.46
CA LEU A 206 -9.82 30.73 -1.62
C LEU A 206 -8.55 30.85 -2.50
N PRO A 207 -7.63 31.80 -2.21
CA PRO A 207 -6.38 31.93 -2.97
C PRO A 207 -5.43 30.72 -2.83
N GLN A 208 -5.42 30.07 -1.66
CA GLN A 208 -4.55 28.91 -1.38
C GLN A 208 -5.14 27.58 -1.86
N GLU A 209 -6.47 27.46 -1.87
CA GLU A 209 -7.20 26.25 -2.27
C GLU A 209 -8.22 26.61 -3.36
N GLN A 210 -7.83 26.47 -4.62
CA GLN A 210 -8.68 26.88 -5.76
C GLN A 210 -9.98 26.07 -5.88
N HIS A 211 -10.01 24.86 -5.31
CA HIS A 211 -11.14 23.95 -5.37
C HIS A 211 -12.10 24.10 -4.18
N THR A 212 -11.76 24.92 -3.17
CA THR A 212 -12.57 25.12 -1.98
C THR A 212 -13.23 26.51 -2.01
N LEU A 213 -14.52 26.59 -1.69
CA LEU A 213 -15.22 27.85 -1.49
C LEU A 213 -15.06 28.33 -0.05
N GLY A 214 -14.93 29.64 0.12
CA GLY A 214 -14.85 30.29 1.42
C GLY A 214 -15.94 31.34 1.60
N VAL A 215 -16.36 31.53 2.85
CA VAL A 215 -17.36 32.51 3.23
C VAL A 215 -16.64 33.72 3.83
N ARG A 216 -17.00 34.93 3.36
CA ARG A 216 -16.49 36.17 3.93
C ARG A 216 -17.38 36.57 5.12
N PHE A 217 -16.82 36.51 6.33
CA PHE A 217 -17.54 36.81 7.56
C PHE A 217 -17.10 38.11 8.26
N GLY A 218 -16.02 38.75 7.80
CA GLY A 218 -15.58 40.05 8.34
C GLY A 218 -16.10 41.27 7.57
N PHE A 219 -15.84 42.45 8.12
CA PHE A 219 -16.32 43.73 7.58
C PHE A 219 -15.76 44.03 6.18
N PHE A 220 -16.61 44.56 5.30
CA PHE A 220 -16.24 44.94 3.93
C PHE A 220 -15.21 46.07 3.84
N ASP A 221 -15.12 46.89 4.89
CA ASP A 221 -14.23 48.07 4.98
C ASP A 221 -12.92 47.78 5.74
N ALA A 222 -12.62 46.50 5.99
CA ALA A 222 -11.36 46.13 6.63
C ALA A 222 -10.17 46.47 5.71
N ALA A 223 -9.11 47.04 6.30
CA ALA A 223 -7.88 47.32 5.55
C ALA A 223 -7.35 46.06 4.86
N PRO A 224 -6.68 46.16 3.70
CA PRO A 224 -6.20 45.00 2.93
C PRO A 224 -5.39 43.98 3.75
N ALA A 225 -4.66 44.44 4.77
CA ALA A 225 -3.91 43.59 5.70
C ALA A 225 -4.77 42.63 6.53
N PHE A 226 -6.05 42.94 6.77
CA PHE A 226 -6.99 42.11 7.53
C PHE A 226 -7.99 41.35 6.64
N SER A 227 -7.99 41.61 5.32
CA SER A 227 -8.91 40.98 4.38
C SER A 227 -8.78 39.45 4.35
N ASN A 228 -7.56 38.92 4.44
CA ASN A 228 -7.29 37.47 4.50
C ASN A 228 -7.77 36.83 5.81
N ARG A 229 -7.91 37.59 6.90
CA ARG A 229 -8.42 37.09 8.19
C ARG A 229 -9.95 37.05 8.25
N SER A 230 -10.62 37.62 7.25
CA SER A 230 -12.09 37.73 7.17
C SER A 230 -12.75 36.61 6.35
N LEU A 231 -11.98 35.61 5.95
CA LEU A 231 -12.38 34.54 5.05
C LEU A 231 -12.21 33.20 5.77
N ALA A 232 -13.28 32.43 5.89
CA ALA A 232 -13.25 31.06 6.40
C ALA A 232 -13.48 30.09 5.25
N ALA A 233 -12.69 29.01 5.19
CA ALA A 233 -12.89 27.98 4.17
C ALA A 233 -14.08 27.10 4.57
N LEU A 234 -15.00 26.83 3.64
CA LEU A 234 -16.09 25.90 3.88
C LEU A 234 -15.65 24.51 3.42
N ARG A 235 -15.23 23.68 4.38
CA ARG A 235 -14.70 22.34 4.10
C ARG A 235 -15.80 21.29 4.21
N ARG A 236 -15.66 20.23 3.41
CA ARG A 236 -16.58 19.08 3.39
C ARG A 236 -16.07 18.02 4.37
N GLN A 237 -16.95 17.54 5.23
CA GLN A 237 -16.71 16.32 6.02
C GLN A 237 -17.02 15.07 5.17
N PRO A 238 -16.54 13.86 5.53
CA PRO A 238 -16.91 12.63 4.82
C PRO A 238 -18.43 12.41 4.67
N ASP A 239 -19.22 12.83 5.65
CA ASP A 239 -20.69 12.69 5.67
C ASP A 239 -21.44 13.69 4.74
N GLY A 240 -20.71 14.60 4.10
CA GLY A 240 -21.25 15.67 3.24
C GLY A 240 -21.67 16.93 4.00
N THR A 241 -21.55 16.95 5.32
CA THR A 241 -21.78 18.17 6.12
C THR A 241 -20.69 19.20 5.85
N ALA A 242 -21.11 20.45 5.65
CA ALA A 242 -20.21 21.56 5.49
C ALA A 242 -19.85 22.14 6.86
N TYR A 243 -18.56 22.30 7.14
CA TYR A 243 -18.07 23.00 8.33
C TYR A 243 -17.19 24.18 7.94
N LEU A 244 -17.22 25.22 8.75
CA LEU A 244 -16.37 26.39 8.57
C LEU A 244 -15.03 26.13 9.25
N ASP A 245 -13.98 26.11 8.45
CA ASP A 245 -12.61 26.06 8.94
C ASP A 245 -12.11 27.50 9.12
N HIS A 246 -12.00 27.89 10.38
CA HIS A 246 -11.34 29.10 10.79
C HIS A 246 -9.85 28.79 10.83
N GLY A 247 -9.15 29.05 9.73
CA GLY A 247 -7.69 28.94 9.69
C GLY A 247 -7.08 29.67 10.90
N ALA A 248 -6.27 28.95 11.67
CA ALA A 248 -5.52 29.48 12.81
C ALA A 248 -4.47 30.51 12.35
#